data_AF-A0A3R8Q7Z7-F1
#
_entry.id   AF-A0A3R8Q7Z7-F1
#
_cell.length_a   1.000
_cell.length_b   1.000
_cell.length_c   1.000
_cell.angle_alpha   90.00
_cell.angle_beta   90.00
_cell.angle_gamma   90.00
#
_symmetry.space_group_name_H-M   'P 1'
#
loop_
_entity.id
_entity.type
_entity.pdbx_description
1 polymer ?
#
loop_
_entity_poly.entity_id
_entity_poly.type
_entity_poly.pdbx_seq_one_letter_code
_entity_poly.pdbx_strand_id
1 'polypeptide(L)'
;MKNILPLTAVALLLAGCVSAPEARAPARQTAPIERKAASFPPRPTPAPIAGLEGVLGKDANAIKRLFGEPRLDVVEVYGRKLQFVGKPCILDAFLYPERKGGREVVTYVDARRSDGTAVDRVACIDALQRR
;
A
#
# COMPACT_ATOMS: atom_id res chain seq x y z
N MET A 1 59.18 27.43 -35.41
CA MET A 1 57.79 27.79 -35.09
C MET A 1 57.18 26.59 -34.37
N LYS A 2 57.49 26.35 -33.10
CA LYS A 2 56.80 26.88 -31.90
C LYS A 2 55.28 26.73 -32.03
N ASN A 3 54.75 25.65 -31.45
CA ASN A 3 53.55 25.65 -30.60
C ASN A 3 53.49 24.35 -29.80
N ILE A 4 53.98 24.44 -28.57
CA ILE A 4 53.75 23.51 -27.45
C ILE A 4 52.62 24.16 -26.65
N LEU A 5 51.55 23.43 -26.31
CA LEU A 5 50.78 23.51 -25.04
C LEU A 5 49.54 22.59 -25.08
N PRO A 6 48.97 22.15 -23.95
CA PRO A 6 49.25 20.81 -23.44
C PRO A 6 47.99 19.97 -23.18
N LEU A 7 48.24 18.67 -23.18
CA LEU A 7 47.37 17.57 -22.83
C LEU A 7 47.28 17.43 -21.30
N THR A 8 46.41 18.17 -20.58
CA THR A 8 46.12 17.91 -19.15
C THR A 8 45.01 18.81 -18.61
N ALA A 9 43.72 18.47 -18.77
CA ALA A 9 42.64 19.11 -17.99
C ALA A 9 41.29 18.37 -18.01
N VAL A 10 41.24 17.04 -17.92
CA VAL A 10 39.95 16.33 -17.71
C VAL A 10 40.16 15.17 -16.75
N ALA A 11 40.55 15.46 -15.50
CA ALA A 11 40.75 14.43 -14.48
C ALA A 11 40.42 14.88 -13.05
N LEU A 12 39.54 15.86 -12.87
CA LEU A 12 39.04 16.24 -11.55
C LEU A 12 37.56 16.53 -11.63
N LEU A 13 36.69 15.55 -11.40
CA LEU A 13 35.30 15.75 -10.91
C LEU A 13 34.64 14.42 -10.47
N LEU A 14 35.40 13.50 -9.86
CA LEU A 14 34.83 12.38 -9.08
C LEU A 14 35.37 12.43 -7.64
N ALA A 15 35.04 13.51 -6.93
CA ALA A 15 35.16 13.55 -5.48
C ALA A 15 33.95 12.79 -4.89
N GLY A 16 34.18 11.51 -4.59
CA GLY A 16 33.21 10.65 -3.90
C GLY A 16 32.91 11.19 -2.50
N CYS A 17 31.64 11.14 -2.11
CA CYS A 17 31.19 11.42 -0.74
C CYS A 17 31.80 10.38 0.20
N VAL A 18 32.77 10.80 1.02
CA VAL A 18 33.25 10.00 2.15
C VAL A 18 32.30 10.22 3.31
N SER A 19 31.59 9.17 3.70
CA SER A 19 30.76 9.19 4.92
C SER A 19 31.65 9.24 6.15
N ALA A 20 31.36 10.17 7.07
CA ALA A 20 32.04 10.25 8.36
C ALA A 20 31.69 9.02 9.22
N PRO A 21 32.61 8.55 10.10
CA PRO A 21 32.28 7.50 11.05
C PRO A 21 31.24 8.01 12.07
N GLU A 22 30.22 7.22 12.29
CA GLU A 22 29.13 7.53 13.22
C GLU A 22 29.65 7.54 14.66
N ALA A 23 29.72 8.72 15.27
CA ALA A 23 29.96 8.85 16.69
C ALA A 23 28.81 8.17 17.44
N ARG A 24 29.13 7.06 18.13
CA ARG A 24 28.16 6.32 18.95
C ARG A 24 27.71 7.22 20.11
N ALA A 25 26.56 7.87 19.95
CA ALA A 25 25.91 8.55 21.06
C ALA A 25 25.53 7.51 22.15
N PRO A 26 25.66 7.85 23.45
CA PRO A 26 25.25 6.95 24.52
C PRO A 26 23.76 6.63 24.37
N ALA A 27 23.42 5.35 24.53
CA ALA A 27 22.06 4.86 24.44
C ALA A 27 21.19 5.58 25.48
N ARG A 28 20.36 6.51 25.03
CA ARG A 28 19.33 7.14 25.85
C ARG A 28 18.28 6.07 26.13
N GLN A 29 18.19 5.64 27.38
CA GLN A 29 17.13 4.72 27.82
C GLN A 29 15.78 5.38 27.54
N THR A 30 15.08 4.87 26.54
CA THR A 30 13.70 5.24 26.26
C THR A 30 12.83 4.65 27.36
N ALA A 31 12.25 5.51 28.20
CA ALA A 31 11.18 5.10 29.10
C ALA A 31 10.07 4.40 28.28
N PRO A 32 9.40 3.36 28.80
CA PRO A 32 8.28 2.75 28.11
C PRO A 32 7.20 3.81 27.88
N ILE A 33 7.02 4.21 26.62
CA ILE A 33 5.89 5.05 26.25
C ILE A 33 4.66 4.14 26.35
N GLU A 34 3.89 4.33 27.41
CA GLU A 34 2.59 3.68 27.59
C GLU A 34 1.66 4.17 26.47
N ARG A 35 1.66 3.46 25.35
CA ARG A 35 0.76 3.74 24.22
C ARG A 35 -0.65 3.37 24.67
N LYS A 36 -1.39 4.36 25.16
CA LYS A 36 -2.83 4.24 25.41
C LYS A 36 -3.47 3.61 24.18
N ALA A 37 -4.06 2.42 24.34
CA ALA A 37 -4.69 1.70 23.24
C ALA A 37 -5.73 2.63 22.60
N ALA A 38 -5.52 2.98 21.34
CA ALA A 38 -6.45 3.84 20.65
C ALA A 38 -7.83 3.17 20.59
N SER A 39 -8.87 3.97 20.81
CA SER A 39 -10.25 3.54 20.67
C SER A 39 -10.52 3.15 19.22
N PHE A 40 -10.95 1.91 19.00
CA PHE A 40 -11.41 1.48 17.68
C PHE A 40 -12.66 2.28 17.28
N PRO A 41 -12.70 2.88 16.08
CA PRO A 41 -13.91 3.52 15.59
C PRO A 41 -15.04 2.48 15.48
N PRO A 42 -16.30 2.87 15.75
CA PRO A 42 -17.44 1.98 15.53
C PRO A 42 -17.50 1.56 14.06
N ARG A 43 -17.74 0.26 13.82
CA ARG A 43 -17.82 -0.29 12.46
C ARG A 43 -19.12 0.17 11.80
N PRO A 44 -19.09 0.78 10.60
CA PRO A 44 -20.28 0.87 9.78
C PRO A 44 -20.65 -0.54 9.30
N THR A 45 -21.86 -0.99 9.60
CA THR A 45 -22.39 -2.23 9.02
C THR A 45 -22.57 -2.00 7.52
N PRO A 46 -21.87 -2.73 6.63
CA PRO A 46 -22.05 -2.55 5.20
C PRO A 46 -23.51 -2.84 4.85
N ALA A 47 -24.17 -1.91 4.15
CA ALA A 47 -25.46 -2.23 3.55
C ALA A 47 -25.26 -3.40 2.58
N PRO A 48 -26.16 -4.41 2.57
CA PRO A 48 -26.10 -5.45 1.57
C PRO A 48 -26.30 -4.81 0.19
N ILE A 49 -25.24 -4.81 -0.61
CA ILE A 49 -25.28 -4.41 -2.01
C ILE A 49 -25.26 -5.70 -2.81
N ALA A 50 -26.34 -5.96 -3.53
CA ALA A 50 -26.45 -7.13 -4.38
C ALA A 50 -25.25 -7.21 -5.33
N GLY A 51 -24.62 -8.39 -5.40
CA GLY A 51 -23.46 -8.65 -6.25
C GLY A 51 -22.10 -8.42 -5.59
N LEU A 52 -22.03 -8.01 -4.32
CA LEU A 52 -20.76 -7.88 -3.57
C LEU A 52 -20.52 -9.00 -2.54
N GLU A 53 -21.40 -10.00 -2.46
CA GLU A 53 -21.37 -11.08 -1.46
C GLU A 53 -20.11 -11.95 -1.56
N GLY A 54 -19.54 -12.04 -2.76
CA GLY A 54 -18.27 -12.74 -2.99
C GLY A 54 -17.05 -12.04 -2.39
N VAL A 55 -17.17 -10.76 -2.03
CA VAL A 55 -16.05 -9.90 -1.62
C VAL A 55 -16.23 -9.34 -0.21
N LEU A 56 -17.40 -8.77 0.10
CA LEU A 56 -17.67 -8.22 1.44
C LEU A 56 -17.61 -9.33 2.51
N GLY A 57 -16.99 -9.03 3.65
CA GLY A 57 -16.79 -9.97 4.75
C GLY A 57 -15.72 -11.03 4.50
N LYS A 58 -15.05 -11.05 3.35
CA LYS A 58 -13.92 -11.95 3.09
C LYS A 58 -12.62 -11.36 3.63
N ASP A 59 -11.71 -12.23 4.07
CA ASP A 59 -10.35 -11.81 4.46
C ASP A 59 -9.41 -11.68 3.27
N ALA A 60 -8.20 -11.16 3.53
CA ALA A 60 -7.17 -10.97 2.52
C ALA A 60 -6.84 -12.25 1.75
N ASN A 61 -6.77 -13.42 2.40
CA ASN A 61 -6.44 -14.68 1.73
C ASN A 61 -7.56 -15.11 0.77
N ALA A 62 -8.82 -14.93 1.17
CA ALA A 62 -9.96 -15.18 0.30
C ALA A 62 -9.99 -14.23 -0.91
N ILE A 63 -9.72 -12.94 -0.69
CA ILE A 63 -9.62 -11.97 -1.79
C ILE A 63 -8.46 -12.31 -2.73
N LYS A 64 -7.30 -12.71 -2.20
CA LYS A 64 -6.16 -13.17 -3.01
C LYS A 64 -6.45 -14.43 -3.80
N ARG A 65 -7.23 -15.37 -3.27
CA ARG A 65 -7.70 -16.53 -4.05
C ARG A 65 -8.63 -16.13 -5.18
N LEU A 66 -9.46 -15.11 -4.98
CA LEU A 66 -10.43 -14.65 -5.97
C LEU A 66 -9.79 -13.82 -7.08
N PHE A 67 -8.84 -12.95 -6.72
CA PHE A 67 -8.24 -11.97 -7.62
C PHE A 67 -6.73 -12.10 -7.71
N GLY A 68 -6.08 -13.21 -7.36
CA GLY A 68 -4.62 -13.35 -7.37
C GLY A 68 -3.89 -12.39 -6.43
N GLU A 69 -2.59 -12.19 -6.62
CA GLU A 69 -1.83 -11.23 -5.81
C GLU A 69 -2.20 -9.77 -6.16
N PRO A 70 -2.35 -8.89 -5.15
CA PRO A 70 -2.65 -7.50 -5.38
C PRO A 70 -1.42 -6.75 -5.91
N ARG A 71 -1.66 -5.70 -6.69
CA ARG A 71 -0.62 -4.75 -7.09
C ARG A 71 -0.12 -3.93 -5.90
N LEU A 72 -1.02 -3.54 -4.99
CA LEU A 72 -0.66 -2.84 -3.75
C LEU A 72 -1.27 -3.56 -2.56
N ASP A 73 -0.47 -3.68 -1.51
CA ASP A 73 -0.86 -4.28 -0.25
C ASP A 73 -0.36 -3.36 0.87
N VAL A 74 -1.25 -2.50 1.37
CA VAL A 74 -0.91 -1.41 2.30
C VAL A 74 -1.51 -1.72 3.65
N VAL A 75 -0.65 -1.82 4.67
CA VAL A 75 -1.08 -1.94 6.07
C VAL A 75 -1.21 -0.54 6.67
N GLU A 76 -2.37 -0.24 7.22
CA GLU A 76 -2.70 1.00 7.92
C GLU A 76 -2.79 0.76 9.43
N VAL A 77 -2.97 1.83 10.21
CA VAL A 77 -3.01 1.74 11.69
C VAL A 77 -4.17 0.85 12.18
N TYR A 78 -5.31 0.86 11.49
CA TYR A 78 -6.51 0.11 11.90
C TYR A 78 -7.05 -0.85 10.84
N GLY A 79 -6.31 -1.06 9.75
CA GLY A 79 -6.79 -1.87 8.65
C GLY A 79 -5.76 -2.08 7.57
N ARG A 80 -6.26 -2.50 6.41
CA ARG A 80 -5.43 -2.86 5.27
C ARG A 80 -6.15 -2.55 3.97
N LYS A 81 -5.39 -2.11 2.98
CA LYS A 81 -5.89 -1.85 1.63
C LYS A 81 -5.19 -2.79 0.64
N LEU A 82 -5.99 -3.52 -0.13
CA LEU A 82 -5.52 -4.32 -1.26
C LEU A 82 -5.97 -3.67 -2.57
N GLN A 83 -5.08 -3.49 -3.52
CA GLN A 83 -5.41 -2.97 -4.86
C GLN A 83 -5.18 -4.03 -5.93
N PHE A 84 -6.18 -4.21 -6.78
CA PHE A 84 -6.14 -5.08 -7.96
C PHE A 84 -6.32 -4.23 -9.21
N VAL A 85 -5.59 -4.58 -10.28
CA VAL A 85 -5.65 -3.86 -11.54
C VAL A 85 -6.02 -4.84 -12.65
N GLY A 86 -7.12 -4.56 -13.33
CA GLY A 86 -7.53 -5.21 -14.56
C GLY A 86 -7.48 -4.23 -15.72
N LYS A 87 -7.61 -4.73 -16.96
CA LYS A 87 -7.70 -3.87 -18.15
C LYS A 87 -8.82 -2.83 -18.07
N PRO A 88 -10.05 -3.15 -17.60
CA PRO A 88 -11.14 -2.17 -17.60
C PRO A 88 -11.20 -1.30 -16.34
N CYS A 89 -10.60 -1.71 -15.23
CA CYS A 89 -10.75 -1.04 -13.93
C CYS A 89 -9.65 -1.40 -12.91
N ILE A 90 -9.59 -0.60 -11.87
CA ILE A 90 -8.82 -0.79 -10.63
C ILE A 90 -9.84 -1.01 -9.51
N LEU A 91 -9.65 -2.06 -8.70
CA LEU A 91 -10.45 -2.34 -7.52
C LEU A 91 -9.58 -2.14 -6.27
N ASP A 92 -10.04 -1.29 -5.36
CA ASP A 92 -9.47 -1.18 -4.01
C ASP A 92 -10.40 -1.88 -3.01
N ALA A 93 -9.88 -2.86 -2.28
CA ALA A 93 -10.58 -3.52 -1.19
C ALA A 93 -10.02 -3.03 0.15
N PHE A 94 -10.90 -2.53 1.01
CA PHE A 94 -10.56 -1.99 2.33
C PHE A 94 -10.99 -2.99 3.40
N LEU A 95 -10.01 -3.50 4.13
CA LEU A 95 -10.19 -4.49 5.17
C LEU A 95 -10.02 -3.85 6.54
N TYR A 96 -10.99 -4.08 7.41
CA TYR A 96 -10.94 -3.68 8.82
C TYR A 96 -11.23 -4.88 9.73
N PRO A 97 -10.73 -4.89 10.97
CA PRO A 97 -11.04 -5.93 11.95
C PRO A 97 -12.54 -6.05 12.25
N GLU A 98 -13.10 -7.27 12.21
CA GLU A 98 -14.53 -7.54 12.52
C GLU A 98 -14.94 -7.08 13.91
N ARG A 99 -14.00 -7.19 14.84
CA ARG A 99 -14.09 -6.79 16.24
C ARG A 99 -12.68 -6.40 16.70
N LYS A 100 -12.55 -5.84 17.91
CA LYS A 100 -11.23 -5.57 18.50
C LYS A 100 -10.37 -6.84 18.53
N GLY A 101 -9.20 -6.78 17.89
CA GLY A 101 -8.29 -7.93 17.73
C GLY A 101 -8.86 -9.07 16.88
N GLY A 102 -9.94 -8.84 16.15
CA GLY A 102 -10.53 -9.80 15.22
C GLY A 102 -9.80 -9.81 13.87
N ARG A 103 -10.21 -10.73 13.00
CA ARG A 103 -9.70 -10.84 11.63
C ARG A 103 -10.08 -9.61 10.82
N GLU A 104 -9.18 -9.19 9.94
CA GLU A 104 -9.46 -8.15 8.94
C GLU A 104 -10.28 -8.74 7.80
N VAL A 105 -11.42 -8.11 7.53
CA VAL A 105 -12.31 -8.48 6.43
C VAL A 105 -12.70 -7.27 5.62
N VAL A 106 -12.98 -7.46 4.34
CA VAL A 106 -13.42 -6.39 3.46
C VAL A 106 -14.73 -5.82 3.96
N THR A 107 -14.73 -4.53 4.30
CA THR A 107 -15.92 -3.79 4.69
C THR A 107 -16.41 -2.87 3.57
N TYR A 108 -15.52 -2.51 2.65
CA TYR A 108 -15.80 -1.60 1.56
C TYR A 108 -14.92 -1.91 0.36
N VAL A 109 -15.45 -1.64 -0.83
CA VAL A 109 -14.70 -1.66 -2.09
C VAL A 109 -14.99 -0.41 -2.90
N ASP A 110 -13.94 0.12 -3.53
CA ASP A 110 -14.01 1.17 -4.53
C ASP A 110 -13.56 0.62 -5.89
N ALA A 111 -14.17 1.12 -6.97
CA ALA A 111 -13.84 0.72 -8.32
C ALA A 111 -13.73 1.95 -9.23
N ARG A 112 -12.62 2.06 -9.96
CA ARG A 112 -12.36 3.19 -10.85
C ARG A 112 -11.54 2.82 -12.07
N ARG A 113 -11.50 3.69 -13.07
CA ARG A 113 -10.53 3.64 -14.18
C ARG A 113 -9.18 4.21 -13.74
N SER A 114 -8.17 4.05 -14.59
CA SER A 114 -6.84 4.64 -14.39
C SER A 114 -6.86 6.17 -14.35
N ASP A 115 -7.85 6.80 -14.99
CA ASP A 115 -8.07 8.26 -14.96
C ASP A 115 -8.78 8.74 -13.68
N GLY A 116 -9.15 7.84 -12.76
CA GLY A 116 -9.82 8.16 -11.52
C GLY A 116 -11.36 8.14 -11.58
N THR A 117 -11.95 8.00 -12.76
CA THR A 117 -13.42 7.96 -12.92
C THR A 117 -14.00 6.73 -12.23
N ALA A 118 -14.99 6.93 -11.37
CA ALA A 118 -15.70 5.84 -10.70
C ALA A 118 -16.41 4.94 -11.73
N VAL A 119 -16.39 3.63 -11.48
CA VAL A 119 -17.09 2.64 -12.29
C VAL A 119 -17.92 1.71 -11.42
N ASP A 120 -18.81 0.94 -12.05
CA ASP A 120 -19.59 -0.06 -11.32
C ASP A 120 -18.69 -1.11 -10.65
N ARG A 121 -18.95 -1.35 -9.36
CA ARG A 121 -18.13 -2.23 -8.52
C ARG A 121 -18.30 -3.69 -8.88
N VAL A 122 -19.52 -4.11 -9.19
CA VAL A 122 -19.84 -5.50 -9.55
C VAL A 122 -19.20 -5.84 -10.90
N ALA A 123 -19.35 -4.97 -11.90
CA ALA A 123 -18.72 -5.12 -13.20
C ALA A 123 -17.18 -5.19 -13.12
N CYS A 124 -16.58 -4.40 -12.22
CA CYS A 124 -15.14 -4.44 -12.00
C CYS A 124 -14.66 -5.76 -11.36
N ILE A 125 -15.38 -6.24 -10.34
CA ILE A 125 -15.13 -7.55 -9.69
C ILE A 125 -15.21 -8.68 -10.73
N ASP A 126 -16.28 -8.70 -11.51
CA ASP A 126 -16.51 -9.67 -12.58
C ASP A 126 -15.40 -9.66 -13.62
N ALA A 127 -14.92 -8.48 -14.01
CA ALA A 127 -13.81 -8.36 -14.94
C ALA A 127 -12.48 -8.88 -14.34
N LEU A 128 -12.24 -8.67 -13.05
CA LEU A 128 -11.04 -9.14 -12.36
C LEU A 128 -11.01 -10.67 -12.17
N GLN A 129 -12.18 -11.31 -12.06
CA GLN A 129 -12.30 -12.77 -11.95
C GLN A 129 -12.04 -13.51 -13.27
N ARG A 130 -12.28 -12.86 -14.42
CA ARG A 130 -12.15 -13.47 -15.75
C ARG A 130 -10.77 -13.33 -16.39
N ARG A 131 -9.79 -12.77 -15.67
CA ARG A 131 -8.50 -12.39 -16.26
C ARG A 131 -7.50 -13.55 -16.36
#